data_AF-A0A945T7X7-F1
#
_entry.id   AF-A0A945T7X7-F1
#
_cell.length_a   1.000
_cell.length_b   1.000
_cell.length_c   1.000
_cell.angle_alpha   90.00
_cell.angle_beta   90.00
_cell.angle_gamma   90.00
#
_symmetry.space_group_name_H-M   'P 1'
#
loop_
_entity.id
_entity.type
_entity.pdbx_description
1 polymer ?
#
loop_
_entity_poly.entity_id
_entity_poly.type
_entity_poly.pdbx_seq_one_letter_code
_entity_poly.pdbx_strand_id
1 'polypeptide(L)'
;METDKEYLKAVGARILSEANDLKRTVAAVAEEMSVDLDVVKQIVSGEVSKEEVFGFIDRFETLYPVDGGDLRLINDDCSNGVVYFSRQVSEGTSRVFNRLDREGERTPFYEYRDTAMSKISPIKPEWIKQLRVVLDADPYNPDVIYNNGHFMHQLTFFVGPVNFYYEVNGEKKCVEMSTGDSCYITPYAPHTFTNRSPDEEAYIVAVTFGGNVRRSQKELYVLGEQRVGKYALDLANRRGARSQLVQQYMENENYTVEMAPSTVPDLEKVLKGEVDVDNTVLASLAGWLNVSVSDLMLPDDCDQDDVVICKKDEVAAYRYPNQDTRNYSIYPGARIRRLPDLKSFEVVVESSKVDMEQLFSSALHSYIYNYSDHEVEMIWEHERETHSVVLSSWDSAYVQPFVKYGFSSKEKKGNIFIVRVGGSVNLCTQKELSSFIETGRAAKESKCWFD
;
A
#
# COMPACT_ATOMS: atom_id res chain seq x y z
N MET A 1 16.79 -24.02 -1.76
CA MET A 1 16.76 -25.38 -1.13
C MET A 1 16.06 -25.36 0.22
N GLU A 2 16.57 -24.67 1.25
CA GLU A 2 15.87 -24.57 2.55
C GLU A 2 14.66 -23.62 2.51
N THR A 3 14.81 -22.48 1.85
CA THR A 3 13.72 -21.51 1.58
C THR A 3 12.59 -22.11 0.74
N ASP A 4 12.91 -22.91 -0.28
CA ASP A 4 11.90 -23.59 -1.10
C ASP A 4 11.11 -24.63 -0.31
N LYS A 5 11.76 -25.32 0.64
CA LYS A 5 11.08 -26.31 1.50
C LYS A 5 10.11 -25.64 2.47
N GLU A 6 10.51 -24.56 3.13
CA GLU A 6 9.62 -23.81 4.02
C GLU A 6 8.46 -23.16 3.26
N TYR A 7 8.72 -22.67 2.04
CA TYR A 7 7.68 -22.20 1.13
C TYR A 7 6.65 -23.30 0.82
N LEU A 8 7.10 -24.50 0.42
CA LEU A 8 6.20 -25.59 0.07
C LEU A 8 5.41 -26.11 1.28
N LYS A 9 6.00 -26.12 2.48
CA LYS A 9 5.25 -26.39 3.73
C LYS A 9 4.14 -25.38 3.97
N ALA A 10 4.39 -24.10 3.71
CA ALA A 10 3.37 -23.07 3.86
C ALA A 10 2.24 -23.26 2.83
N VAL A 11 2.57 -23.58 1.58
CA VAL A 11 1.57 -23.91 0.54
C VAL A 11 0.78 -25.17 0.92
N GLY A 12 1.44 -26.22 1.41
CA GLY A 12 0.78 -27.44 1.89
C GLY A 12 -0.20 -27.18 3.04
N ALA A 13 0.20 -26.35 4.01
CA ALA A 13 -0.68 -25.88 5.09
C ALA A 13 -1.88 -25.06 4.55
N ARG A 14 -1.67 -24.23 3.52
CA ARG A 14 -2.75 -23.47 2.88
C ARG A 14 -3.74 -24.39 2.15
N ILE A 15 -3.26 -25.42 1.47
CA ILE A 15 -4.09 -26.46 0.83
C ILE A 15 -4.90 -27.22 1.89
N LEU A 16 -4.29 -27.60 3.01
CA LEU A 16 -4.99 -28.23 4.14
C LEU A 16 -6.09 -27.32 4.70
N SER A 17 -5.80 -26.03 4.87
CA SER A 17 -6.80 -25.04 5.31
C SER A 17 -8.00 -25.01 4.35
N GLU A 18 -7.76 -24.96 3.04
CA GLU A 18 -8.84 -24.94 2.05
C GLU A 18 -9.66 -26.23 2.08
N ALA A 19 -9.00 -27.38 2.20
CA ALA A 19 -9.68 -28.66 2.34
C ALA A 19 -10.55 -28.72 3.61
N ASN A 20 -10.07 -28.18 4.72
CA ASN A 20 -10.84 -28.05 5.97
C ASN A 20 -12.08 -27.17 5.77
N ASP A 21 -11.97 -26.06 5.03
CA ASP A 21 -13.08 -25.15 4.75
C ASP A 21 -14.15 -25.83 3.89
N LEU A 22 -13.72 -26.61 2.89
CA LEU A 22 -14.57 -27.45 2.05
C LEU A 22 -15.10 -28.73 2.75
N LYS A 23 -14.70 -28.99 4.00
CA LYS A 23 -15.04 -30.20 4.76
C LYS A 23 -14.57 -31.48 4.05
N ARG A 24 -13.32 -31.49 3.62
CA ARG A 24 -12.64 -32.64 3.02
C ARG A 24 -11.41 -33.01 3.82
N THR A 25 -11.39 -34.23 4.36
CA THR A 25 -10.16 -34.79 4.93
C THR A 25 -9.18 -35.06 3.80
N VAL A 26 -7.89 -35.22 4.13
CA VAL A 26 -6.86 -35.62 3.16
C VAL A 26 -7.24 -36.92 2.43
N ALA A 27 -7.93 -37.85 3.11
CA ALA A 27 -8.45 -39.07 2.49
C ALA A 27 -9.57 -38.82 1.49
N ALA A 28 -10.52 -37.94 1.80
CA ALA A 28 -11.58 -37.57 0.88
C ALA A 28 -11.02 -36.85 -0.36
N VAL A 29 -10.07 -35.93 -0.18
CA VAL A 29 -9.37 -35.26 -1.29
C VAL A 29 -8.67 -36.28 -2.19
N ALA A 30 -7.96 -37.24 -1.60
CA ALA A 30 -7.29 -38.30 -2.35
C ALA A 30 -8.27 -39.14 -3.19
N GLU A 31 -9.37 -39.58 -2.58
CA GLU A 31 -10.41 -40.36 -3.26
C GLU A 31 -11.07 -39.57 -4.40
N GLU A 32 -11.57 -38.36 -4.12
CA GLU A 32 -12.30 -37.54 -5.09
C GLU A 32 -11.41 -37.08 -6.26
N MET A 33 -10.14 -36.77 -5.99
CA MET A 33 -9.19 -36.43 -7.04
C MET A 33 -8.61 -37.65 -7.76
N SER A 34 -8.89 -38.88 -7.29
CA SER A 34 -8.24 -40.11 -7.78
C SER A 34 -6.71 -40.00 -7.72
N VAL A 35 -6.19 -39.59 -6.56
CA VAL A 35 -4.76 -39.48 -6.24
C VAL A 35 -4.47 -40.40 -5.07
N ASP A 36 -3.28 -40.99 -5.04
CA ASP A 36 -2.87 -41.83 -3.91
C ASP A 36 -2.84 -41.01 -2.60
N LEU A 37 -3.34 -41.62 -1.51
CA LEU A 37 -3.45 -40.95 -0.21
C LEU A 37 -2.10 -40.44 0.29
N ASP A 38 -1.03 -41.21 0.12
CA ASP A 38 0.28 -40.82 0.63
C ASP A 38 0.87 -39.67 -0.19
N VAL A 39 0.53 -39.56 -1.48
CA VAL A 39 0.87 -38.38 -2.30
C VAL A 39 0.19 -37.12 -1.76
N VAL A 40 -1.11 -37.18 -1.41
CA VAL A 40 -1.79 -36.00 -0.86
C VAL A 40 -1.21 -35.61 0.51
N LYS A 41 -0.84 -36.58 1.35
CA LYS A 41 -0.13 -36.30 2.61
C LYS A 41 1.21 -35.61 2.38
N GLN A 42 2.00 -36.06 1.39
CA GLN A 42 3.28 -35.44 1.05
C GLN A 42 3.11 -34.02 0.49
N ILE A 43 2.03 -33.75 -0.24
CA ILE A 43 1.68 -32.40 -0.70
C ILE A 43 1.40 -31.49 0.49
N VAL A 44 0.55 -31.94 1.43
CA VAL A 44 0.20 -31.16 2.63
C VAL A 44 1.40 -30.93 3.55
N SER A 45 2.33 -31.90 3.64
CA SER A 45 3.57 -31.75 4.43
C SER A 45 4.66 -30.94 3.71
N GLY A 46 4.49 -30.59 2.43
CA GLY A 46 5.49 -29.88 1.64
C GLY A 46 6.71 -30.73 1.29
N GLU A 47 6.53 -32.04 1.11
CA GLU A 47 7.60 -33.03 0.85
C GLU A 47 7.74 -33.43 -0.63
N VAL A 48 7.00 -32.77 -1.52
CA VAL A 48 7.04 -32.96 -2.99
C VAL A 48 7.72 -31.79 -3.69
N SER A 49 7.92 -31.88 -5.01
CA SER A 49 8.43 -30.78 -5.82
C SER A 49 7.39 -29.65 -6.02
N LYS A 50 7.86 -28.47 -6.43
CA LYS A 50 6.99 -27.32 -6.72
C LYS A 50 6.06 -27.61 -7.90
N GLU A 51 6.57 -28.30 -8.91
CA GLU A 51 5.81 -28.74 -10.09
C GLU A 51 4.66 -29.67 -9.69
N GLU A 52 4.90 -30.60 -8.77
CA GLU A 52 3.86 -31.51 -8.24
C GLU A 52 2.80 -30.76 -7.44
N VAL A 53 3.18 -29.85 -6.53
CA VAL A 53 2.20 -29.04 -5.77
C VAL A 53 1.37 -28.18 -6.72
N PHE A 54 1.98 -27.54 -7.71
CA PHE A 54 1.26 -26.64 -8.60
C PHE A 54 0.33 -27.38 -9.56
N GLY A 55 0.77 -28.55 -10.07
CA GLY A 55 -0.11 -29.44 -10.83
C GLY A 55 -1.25 -30.00 -9.98
N PHE A 56 -1.03 -30.21 -8.68
CA PHE A 56 -2.11 -30.55 -7.75
C PHE A 56 -3.09 -29.39 -7.57
N ILE A 57 -2.62 -28.16 -7.37
CA ILE A 57 -3.48 -26.97 -7.25
C ILE A 57 -4.37 -26.80 -8.49
N ASP A 58 -3.82 -26.98 -9.70
CA ASP A 58 -4.61 -26.88 -10.94
C ASP A 58 -5.75 -27.91 -10.99
N ARG A 59 -5.46 -29.15 -10.57
CA ARG A 59 -6.48 -30.21 -10.48
C ARG A 59 -7.50 -29.92 -9.37
N PHE A 60 -7.04 -29.36 -8.25
CA PHE A 60 -7.86 -29.03 -7.10
C PHE A 60 -8.85 -27.89 -7.45
N GLU A 61 -8.39 -26.84 -8.12
CA GLU A 61 -9.21 -25.74 -8.67
C GLU A 61 -10.19 -26.21 -9.75
N THR A 62 -9.83 -27.23 -10.54
CA THR A 62 -10.76 -27.80 -11.52
C THR A 62 -11.91 -28.56 -10.86
N LEU A 63 -11.64 -29.22 -9.72
CA LEU A 63 -12.61 -30.06 -9.03
C LEU A 63 -13.48 -29.28 -8.02
N TYR A 64 -12.88 -28.29 -7.34
CA TYR A 64 -13.51 -27.53 -6.27
C TYR A 64 -13.64 -26.05 -6.64
N PRO A 65 -14.65 -25.33 -6.10
CA PRO A 65 -14.89 -23.93 -6.42
C PRO A 65 -13.92 -23.01 -5.66
N VAL A 66 -12.63 -23.07 -5.98
CA VAL A 66 -11.56 -22.32 -5.33
C VAL A 66 -10.72 -21.56 -6.35
N ASP A 67 -10.08 -20.46 -5.93
CA ASP A 67 -9.11 -19.72 -6.75
C ASP A 67 -7.72 -20.32 -6.52
N GLY A 68 -7.16 -20.99 -7.54
CA GLY A 68 -5.84 -21.61 -7.41
C GLY A 68 -4.72 -20.57 -7.19
N GLY A 69 -4.94 -19.31 -7.54
CA GLY A 69 -4.05 -18.20 -7.23
C GLY A 69 -3.97 -17.90 -5.73
N ASP A 70 -5.03 -18.15 -4.96
CA ASP A 70 -5.05 -17.92 -3.50
C ASP A 70 -4.38 -19.06 -2.72
N LEU A 71 -4.23 -20.23 -3.34
CA LEU A 71 -3.46 -21.36 -2.80
C LEU A 71 -1.94 -21.19 -3.06
N ARG A 72 -1.58 -20.47 -4.12
CA ARG A 72 -0.18 -20.16 -4.46
C ARG A 72 0.32 -18.99 -3.63
N LEU A 73 0.77 -19.29 -2.41
CA LEU A 73 1.32 -18.28 -1.51
C LEU A 73 2.50 -17.51 -2.14
N ILE A 74 2.74 -16.31 -1.62
CA ILE A 74 3.89 -15.49 -1.98
C ILE A 74 5.17 -16.14 -1.41
N ASN A 75 6.19 -16.31 -2.24
CA ASN A 75 7.51 -16.72 -1.77
C ASN A 75 8.23 -15.50 -1.17
N ASP A 76 8.52 -15.56 0.13
CA ASP A 76 9.15 -14.46 0.87
C ASP A 76 10.56 -14.18 0.32
N ASP A 77 10.78 -12.94 -0.12
CA ASP A 77 12.06 -12.44 -0.60
C ASP A 77 12.75 -11.51 0.42
N CYS A 78 12.25 -11.47 1.65
CA CYS A 78 12.66 -10.55 2.71
C CYS A 78 12.92 -11.32 4.02
N SER A 79 13.70 -12.39 3.95
CA SER A 79 13.90 -13.36 5.05
C SER A 79 14.50 -12.76 6.34
N ASN A 80 15.18 -11.62 6.26
CA ASN A 80 15.77 -10.94 7.43
C ASN A 80 14.96 -9.70 7.82
N GLY A 81 13.72 -9.58 7.35
CA GLY A 81 12.85 -8.43 7.60
C GLY A 81 13.18 -7.16 6.80
N VAL A 82 14.31 -7.13 6.10
CA VAL A 82 14.75 -6.01 5.24
C VAL A 82 15.23 -6.50 3.87
N VAL A 83 14.81 -5.81 2.80
CA VAL A 83 15.43 -5.90 1.46
C VAL A 83 16.25 -4.66 1.23
N TYR A 84 17.57 -4.81 1.09
CA TYR A 84 18.48 -3.73 0.67
C TYR A 84 18.64 -3.73 -0.86
N PHE A 85 18.66 -2.55 -1.44
CA PHE A 85 18.80 -2.36 -2.88
C PHE A 85 19.74 -1.20 -3.18
N SER A 86 20.94 -1.52 -3.68
CA SER A 86 21.98 -0.53 -3.92
C SER A 86 21.73 0.30 -5.17
N ARG A 87 22.31 1.49 -5.20
CA ARG A 87 22.35 2.38 -6.36
C ARG A 87 22.89 1.68 -7.60
N GLN A 88 23.92 0.84 -7.46
CA GLN A 88 24.49 0.12 -8.60
C GLN A 88 23.47 -0.85 -9.23
N VAL A 89 22.70 -1.56 -8.40
CA VAL A 89 21.62 -2.43 -8.91
C VAL A 89 20.53 -1.58 -9.55
N SER A 90 20.14 -0.46 -8.93
CA SER A 90 19.18 0.50 -9.49
C SER A 90 19.61 1.04 -10.85
N GLU A 91 20.85 1.49 -11.00
CA GLU A 91 21.43 1.92 -12.28
C GLU A 91 21.38 0.82 -13.34
N GLY A 92 21.61 -0.44 -12.94
CA GLY A 92 21.48 -1.61 -13.83
C GLY A 92 20.07 -1.87 -14.36
N THR A 93 19.05 -1.24 -13.77
CA THR A 93 17.65 -1.34 -14.23
C THR A 93 17.20 -0.17 -15.10
N SER A 94 18.11 0.76 -15.43
CA SER A 94 17.79 2.01 -16.12
C SER A 94 17.05 1.81 -17.45
N ARG A 95 15.99 2.61 -17.64
CA ARG A 95 15.15 2.63 -18.85
C ARG A 95 14.83 4.07 -19.20
N VAL A 96 15.22 4.51 -20.40
CA VAL A 96 14.86 5.83 -20.92
C VAL A 96 13.64 5.70 -21.83
N PHE A 97 12.58 6.46 -21.53
CA PHE A 97 11.39 6.51 -22.37
C PHE A 97 11.25 7.88 -23.04
N ASN A 98 11.01 7.85 -24.35
CA ASN A 98 10.79 9.03 -25.15
C ASN A 98 9.31 9.39 -25.22
N ARG A 99 9.01 10.68 -25.17
CA ARG A 99 7.68 11.26 -25.40
C ARG A 99 7.76 12.33 -26.47
N LEU A 100 6.60 12.73 -27.00
CA LEU A 100 6.53 13.80 -27.98
C LEU A 100 7.11 15.10 -27.39
N ASP A 101 7.77 15.91 -28.20
CA ASP A 101 8.06 17.31 -27.90
C ASP A 101 7.13 18.25 -28.65
N ARG A 102 7.34 19.55 -28.47
CA ARG A 102 6.56 20.60 -29.13
C ARG A 102 6.60 20.50 -30.67
N GLU A 103 7.66 19.93 -31.25
CA GLU A 103 7.79 19.69 -32.68
C GLU A 103 7.09 18.39 -33.15
N GLY A 104 6.64 17.56 -32.23
CA GLY A 104 6.00 16.28 -32.52
C GLY A 104 6.97 15.11 -32.65
N GLU A 105 8.23 15.29 -32.25
CA GLU A 105 9.27 14.26 -32.29
C GLU A 105 9.41 13.52 -30.96
N ARG A 106 9.82 12.25 -30.99
CA ARG A 106 9.99 11.44 -29.77
C ARG A 106 11.38 11.63 -29.18
N THR A 107 11.51 12.53 -28.23
CA THR A 107 12.77 12.81 -27.51
C THR A 107 12.76 12.26 -26.08
N PRO A 108 13.94 12.00 -25.47
CA PRO A 108 14.05 11.51 -24.10
C PRO A 108 13.27 12.38 -23.11
N PHE A 109 12.43 11.75 -22.30
CA PHE A 109 11.57 12.44 -21.35
C PHE A 109 11.87 12.06 -19.91
N TYR A 110 12.00 10.76 -19.65
CA TYR A 110 12.35 10.21 -18.35
C TYR A 110 13.38 9.11 -18.44
N GLU A 111 14.23 9.05 -17.42
CA GLU A 111 14.96 7.85 -17.04
C GLU A 111 14.30 7.24 -15.80
N TYR A 112 13.88 5.99 -15.90
CA TYR A 112 13.31 5.21 -14.79
C TYR A 112 14.34 4.22 -14.26
N ARG A 113 14.39 4.04 -12.95
CA ARG A 113 15.15 2.98 -12.29
C ARG A 113 14.32 2.37 -11.17
N ASP A 114 14.40 1.05 -11.07
CA ASP A 114 13.84 0.31 -9.94
C ASP A 114 14.57 0.71 -8.65
N THR A 115 13.85 0.73 -7.54
CA THR A 115 14.43 0.80 -6.18
C THR A 115 13.91 -0.37 -5.34
N ALA A 116 14.23 -0.40 -4.04
CA ALA A 116 13.90 -1.52 -3.17
C ALA A 116 12.42 -1.92 -3.23
N MET A 117 12.19 -3.17 -3.66
CA MET A 117 10.88 -3.80 -3.74
C MET A 117 10.92 -5.17 -3.06
N SER A 118 9.76 -5.60 -2.56
CA SER A 118 9.56 -6.94 -2.04
C SER A 118 8.22 -7.48 -2.54
N LYS A 119 8.16 -8.79 -2.77
CA LYS A 119 6.96 -9.51 -3.21
C LYS A 119 5.81 -9.41 -2.21
N ILE A 120 6.11 -9.34 -0.91
CA ILE A 120 5.11 -9.23 0.15
C ILE A 120 4.62 -7.78 0.38
N SER A 121 5.22 -6.80 -0.32
CA SER A 121 4.90 -5.38 -0.16
C SER A 121 4.00 -4.86 -1.29
N PRO A 122 2.98 -4.03 -0.96
CA PRO A 122 2.18 -3.36 -1.98
C PRO A 122 2.93 -2.22 -2.69
N ILE A 123 4.12 -1.84 -2.21
CA ILE A 123 4.92 -0.72 -2.72
C ILE A 123 5.63 -1.12 -4.04
N LYS A 124 5.60 -0.20 -5.01
CA LYS A 124 6.28 -0.26 -6.31
C LYS A 124 6.94 1.11 -6.56
N PRO A 125 8.08 1.38 -5.92
CA PRO A 125 8.76 2.66 -5.99
C PRO A 125 9.69 2.74 -7.20
N GLU A 126 9.71 3.91 -7.84
CA GLU A 126 10.60 4.21 -8.95
C GLU A 126 11.42 5.46 -8.63
N TRP A 127 12.71 5.44 -8.97
CA TRP A 127 13.49 6.67 -9.15
C TRP A 127 13.30 7.15 -10.58
N ILE A 128 12.93 8.42 -10.77
CA ILE A 128 12.59 8.96 -12.08
C ILE A 128 13.25 10.33 -12.29
N LYS A 129 14.20 10.40 -13.22
CA LYS A 129 14.87 11.66 -13.61
C LYS A 129 14.10 12.39 -14.70
N GLN A 130 13.91 13.69 -14.52
CA GLN A 130 13.27 14.57 -15.51
C GLN A 130 14.31 15.00 -16.56
N LEU A 131 14.24 14.42 -17.76
CA LEU A 131 15.18 14.73 -18.86
C LEU A 131 14.71 15.92 -19.70
N ARG A 132 13.39 16.20 -19.72
CA ARG A 132 12.82 17.35 -20.43
C ARG A 132 12.91 18.60 -19.57
N VAL A 133 13.55 19.64 -20.11
CA VAL A 133 13.66 20.96 -19.48
C VAL A 133 12.55 21.87 -20.01
N VAL A 134 11.80 22.50 -19.11
CA VAL A 134 10.75 23.48 -19.41
C VAL A 134 10.94 24.69 -18.48
N LEU A 135 11.09 25.88 -19.05
CA LEU A 135 11.50 27.09 -18.33
C LEU A 135 10.34 27.96 -17.84
N ASP A 136 9.10 27.47 -17.97
CA ASP A 136 7.89 28.08 -17.46
C ASP A 136 7.08 27.07 -16.63
N ALA A 137 6.04 27.57 -15.96
CA ALA A 137 5.09 26.77 -15.20
C ALA A 137 3.72 26.67 -15.90
N ASP A 138 3.67 26.80 -17.24
CA ASP A 138 2.42 26.71 -17.98
C ASP A 138 1.98 25.23 -18.11
N PRO A 139 0.85 24.81 -17.50
CA PRO A 139 0.38 23.44 -17.61
C PRO A 139 -0.10 23.05 -19.01
N TYR A 140 -0.23 24.01 -19.94
CA TYR A 140 -0.57 23.78 -21.34
C TYR A 140 0.65 23.87 -22.27
N ASN A 141 1.86 23.99 -21.73
CA ASN A 141 3.09 24.01 -22.52
C ASN A 141 3.18 22.74 -23.41
N PRO A 142 3.42 22.86 -24.72
CA PRO A 142 3.41 21.73 -25.65
C PRO A 142 4.51 20.70 -25.39
N ASP A 143 5.56 21.03 -24.64
CA ASP A 143 6.57 20.07 -24.18
C ASP A 143 6.15 19.25 -22.97
N VAL A 144 5.03 19.59 -22.33
CA VAL A 144 4.52 18.92 -21.14
C VAL A 144 3.59 17.78 -21.56
N ILE A 145 4.12 16.56 -21.58
CA ILE A 145 3.35 15.37 -21.98
C ILE A 145 2.83 14.62 -20.76
N TYR A 146 1.52 14.68 -20.56
CA TYR A 146 0.78 13.97 -19.51
C TYR A 146 0.76 12.46 -19.76
N ASN A 147 0.75 11.66 -18.70
CA ASN A 147 0.33 10.27 -18.77
C ASN A 147 -1.21 10.18 -18.78
N ASN A 148 -1.76 8.97 -18.85
CA ASN A 148 -3.22 8.74 -18.80
C ASN A 148 -3.74 8.52 -17.36
N GLY A 149 -2.95 8.89 -16.36
CA GLY A 149 -3.07 8.33 -15.02
C GLY A 149 -2.70 6.85 -14.98
N HIS A 150 -2.65 6.28 -13.78
CA HIS A 150 -2.41 4.85 -13.58
C HIS A 150 -3.10 4.36 -12.31
N PHE A 151 -3.29 3.05 -12.20
CA PHE A 151 -4.12 2.44 -11.14
C PHE A 151 -3.56 2.59 -9.73
N MET A 152 -2.26 2.79 -9.59
CA MET A 152 -1.62 2.81 -8.29
C MET A 152 -1.81 4.17 -7.63
N HIS A 153 -1.99 4.19 -6.32
CA HIS A 153 -1.79 5.43 -5.57
C HIS A 153 -0.34 5.87 -5.75
N GLN A 154 -0.07 7.17 -5.75
CA GLN A 154 1.31 7.66 -5.86
C GLN A 154 1.59 8.74 -4.82
N LEU A 155 2.60 8.49 -4.01
CA LEU A 155 3.26 9.51 -3.19
C LEU A 155 4.62 9.81 -3.81
N THR A 156 4.91 11.09 -4.03
CA THR A 156 6.14 11.54 -4.71
C THR A 156 6.95 12.42 -3.80
N PHE A 157 8.26 12.17 -3.73
CA PHE A 157 9.24 13.07 -3.11
C PHE A 157 10.09 13.73 -4.20
N PHE A 158 10.35 15.02 -4.05
CA PHE A 158 11.01 15.83 -5.07
C PHE A 158 12.45 16.16 -4.64
N VAL A 159 13.38 16.06 -5.60
CA VAL A 159 14.77 16.50 -5.45
C VAL A 159 15.14 17.35 -6.66
N GLY A 160 15.59 18.57 -6.40
CA GLY A 160 15.90 19.58 -7.41
C GLY A 160 14.67 20.36 -7.91
N PRO A 161 14.84 21.17 -8.96
CA PRO A 161 13.82 22.09 -9.43
C PRO A 161 12.82 21.41 -10.39
N VAL A 162 11.94 20.58 -9.85
CA VAL A 162 10.96 19.78 -10.61
C VAL A 162 9.61 20.50 -10.71
N ASN A 163 9.05 20.65 -11.91
CA ASN A 163 7.64 21.00 -12.06
C ASN A 163 6.78 19.76 -11.94
N PHE A 164 5.69 19.85 -11.17
CA PHE A 164 4.67 18.83 -11.06
C PHE A 164 3.38 19.30 -11.72
N TYR A 165 2.97 18.57 -12.75
CA TYR A 165 1.77 18.82 -13.52
C TYR A 165 0.74 17.75 -13.25
N TYR A 166 -0.52 18.14 -13.12
CA TYR A 166 -1.63 17.20 -12.95
C TYR A 166 -2.92 17.74 -13.57
N GLU A 167 -3.86 16.85 -13.84
CA GLU A 167 -5.19 17.17 -14.38
C GLU A 167 -6.26 16.58 -13.46
N VAL A 168 -7.20 17.43 -13.04
CA VAL A 168 -8.36 17.04 -12.23
C VAL A 168 -9.58 17.76 -12.80
N ASN A 169 -10.68 17.04 -13.01
CA ASN A 169 -11.92 17.58 -13.58
C ASN A 169 -11.72 18.32 -14.93
N GLY A 170 -10.78 17.85 -15.74
CA GLY A 170 -10.43 18.46 -17.04
C GLY A 170 -9.59 19.74 -16.96
N GLU A 171 -9.20 20.17 -15.75
CA GLU A 171 -8.37 21.36 -15.53
C GLU A 171 -6.92 20.94 -15.27
N LYS A 172 -6.01 21.43 -16.13
CA LYS A 172 -4.57 21.20 -15.98
C LYS A 172 -3.92 22.24 -15.06
N LYS A 173 -3.10 21.78 -14.12
CA LYS A 173 -2.41 22.60 -13.13
C LYS A 173 -0.92 22.26 -13.10
N CYS A 174 -0.10 23.23 -12.71
CA CYS A 174 1.33 23.09 -12.49
C CYS A 174 1.69 23.64 -11.10
N VAL A 175 2.56 22.95 -10.39
CA VAL A 175 3.15 23.39 -9.13
C VAL A 175 4.66 23.21 -9.22
N GLU A 176 5.40 24.30 -8.99
CA GLU A 176 6.86 24.27 -8.97
C GLU A 176 7.34 23.65 -7.67
N MET A 177 7.92 22.44 -7.70
CA MET A 177 8.43 21.71 -6.54
C MET A 177 9.94 21.89 -6.38
N SER A 178 10.41 21.78 -5.15
CA SER A 178 11.81 21.88 -4.74
C SER A 178 12.22 20.69 -3.88
N THR A 179 13.52 20.53 -3.62
CA THR A 179 14.04 19.46 -2.76
C THR A 179 13.34 19.45 -1.40
N GLY A 180 12.81 18.29 -1.02
CA GLY A 180 12.11 18.10 0.25
C GLY A 180 10.58 18.24 0.16
N ASP A 181 10.08 18.83 -0.93
CA ASP A 181 8.64 18.84 -1.18
C ASP A 181 8.14 17.42 -1.45
N SER A 182 6.84 17.21 -1.24
CA SER A 182 6.17 15.96 -1.58
C SER A 182 4.75 16.17 -2.04
N CYS A 183 4.18 15.18 -2.73
CA CYS A 183 2.76 15.17 -3.07
C CYS A 183 2.16 13.78 -2.94
N TYR A 184 0.83 13.74 -2.84
CA TYR A 184 0.03 12.55 -3.11
C TYR A 184 -0.88 12.83 -4.29
N ILE A 185 -1.07 11.87 -5.18
CA ILE A 185 -2.04 11.91 -6.27
C ILE A 185 -2.85 10.61 -6.31
N THR A 186 -4.16 10.75 -6.50
CA THR A 186 -5.10 9.63 -6.52
C THR A 186 -4.97 8.79 -7.80
N PRO A 187 -5.34 7.49 -7.76
CA PRO A 187 -5.34 6.64 -8.94
C PRO A 187 -6.09 7.26 -10.13
N TYR A 188 -5.55 7.03 -11.32
CA TYR A 188 -6.06 7.49 -12.61
C TYR A 188 -6.08 9.01 -12.85
N ALA A 189 -5.62 9.85 -11.93
CA ALA A 189 -5.42 11.27 -12.21
C ALA A 189 -4.20 11.46 -13.15
N PRO A 190 -4.38 12.05 -14.36
CA PRO A 190 -3.28 12.32 -15.28
C PRO A 190 -2.25 13.26 -14.66
N HIS A 191 -0.97 12.96 -14.86
CA HIS A 191 0.12 13.79 -14.36
C HIS A 191 1.43 13.64 -15.14
N THR A 192 2.33 14.59 -14.96
CA THR A 192 3.69 14.57 -15.49
C THR A 192 4.61 15.51 -14.70
N PHE A 193 5.88 15.49 -15.06
CA PHE A 193 6.98 16.16 -14.38
C PHE A 193 8.02 16.63 -15.39
N THR A 194 8.58 17.82 -15.20
CA THR A 194 9.69 18.35 -16.01
C THR A 194 10.72 19.00 -15.10
N ASN A 195 11.91 19.26 -15.64
CA ASN A 195 12.97 20.00 -14.97
C ASN A 195 12.87 21.49 -15.33
N ARG A 196 12.98 22.40 -14.34
CA ARG A 196 13.04 23.85 -14.60
C ARG A 196 14.44 24.38 -14.92
N SER A 197 15.49 23.58 -14.72
CA SER A 197 16.89 24.02 -14.81
C SER A 197 17.74 23.02 -15.59
N PRO A 198 18.39 23.40 -16.70
CA PRO A 198 19.28 22.50 -17.43
C PRO A 198 20.57 22.17 -16.67
N ASP A 199 20.90 22.98 -15.66
CA ASP A 199 22.17 22.92 -14.94
C ASP A 199 22.07 22.15 -13.61
N GLU A 200 20.84 21.83 -13.16
CA GLU A 200 20.59 21.17 -11.90
C GLU A 200 19.97 19.78 -12.08
N GLU A 201 20.38 18.85 -11.22
CA GLU A 201 19.79 17.52 -11.19
C GLU A 201 18.37 17.60 -10.62
N ALA A 202 17.40 17.14 -11.42
CA ALA A 202 15.99 17.08 -11.06
C ALA A 202 15.47 15.66 -11.23
N TYR A 203 15.06 15.05 -10.11
CA TYR A 203 14.45 13.73 -10.09
C TYR A 203 13.39 13.66 -9.01
N ILE A 204 12.55 12.63 -9.13
CA ILE A 204 11.58 12.26 -8.12
C ILE A 204 11.81 10.84 -7.64
N VAL A 205 11.40 10.58 -6.40
CA VAL A 205 11.18 9.22 -5.91
C VAL A 205 9.66 9.01 -5.88
N ALA A 206 9.15 8.34 -6.91
CA ALA A 206 7.73 8.07 -7.10
C ALA A 206 7.37 6.74 -6.43
N VAL A 207 6.89 6.83 -5.19
CA VAL A 207 6.48 5.67 -4.39
C VAL A 207 5.02 5.34 -4.70
N THR A 208 4.82 4.48 -5.70
CA THR A 208 3.49 3.99 -6.03
C THR A 208 3.11 2.79 -5.16
N PHE A 209 1.83 2.60 -4.84
CA PHE A 209 1.39 1.48 -4.03
C PHE A 209 -0.07 1.07 -4.26
N GLY A 210 -0.37 -0.20 -3.97
CA GLY A 210 -1.72 -0.75 -3.99
C GLY A 210 -2.47 -0.54 -2.68
N GLY A 211 -3.69 -0.01 -2.75
CA GLY A 211 -4.62 0.04 -1.62
C GLY A 211 -5.60 -1.15 -1.57
N ASN A 212 -6.67 -1.00 -0.80
CA ASN A 212 -7.73 -2.03 -0.68
C ASN A 212 -8.40 -2.34 -2.03
N VAL A 213 -8.60 -1.35 -2.90
CA VAL A 213 -9.20 -1.55 -4.24
C VAL A 213 -8.35 -2.49 -5.09
N ARG A 214 -7.01 -2.40 -5.01
CA ARG A 214 -6.12 -3.34 -5.72
C ARG A 214 -6.19 -4.75 -5.16
N ARG A 215 -6.45 -4.91 -3.85
CA ARG A 215 -6.59 -6.23 -3.22
C ARG A 215 -7.88 -6.92 -3.64
N SER A 216 -8.97 -6.17 -3.76
CA SER A 216 -10.26 -6.68 -4.23
C SER A 216 -10.35 -6.81 -5.75
N GLN A 217 -9.26 -6.61 -6.50
CA GLN A 217 -9.31 -6.47 -7.96
C GLN A 217 -9.90 -7.69 -8.67
N LYS A 218 -9.58 -8.92 -8.24
CA LYS A 218 -10.13 -10.14 -8.86
C LYS A 218 -11.66 -10.14 -8.85
N GLU A 219 -12.26 -9.83 -7.70
CA GLU A 219 -13.71 -9.76 -7.53
C GLU A 219 -14.31 -8.61 -8.34
N LEU A 220 -13.69 -7.43 -8.32
CA LEU A 220 -14.16 -6.27 -9.09
C LEU A 220 -14.24 -6.57 -10.60
N TYR A 221 -13.28 -7.33 -11.14
CA TYR A 221 -13.29 -7.75 -12.55
C TYR A 221 -14.46 -8.71 -12.86
N VAL A 222 -14.76 -9.65 -11.96
CA VAL A 222 -15.87 -10.60 -12.13
C VAL A 222 -17.23 -9.89 -12.01
N LEU A 223 -17.36 -8.93 -11.09
CA LEU A 223 -18.59 -8.16 -10.89
C LEU A 223 -18.89 -7.22 -12.07
N GLY A 224 -17.85 -6.67 -12.70
CA GLY A 224 -17.97 -5.75 -13.83
C GLY A 224 -18.43 -4.34 -13.44
N GLU A 225 -18.23 -3.40 -14.35
CA GLU A 225 -18.42 -1.96 -14.13
C GLU A 225 -19.78 -1.60 -13.51
N GLN A 226 -20.87 -2.15 -14.06
CA GLN A 226 -22.23 -1.81 -13.61
C GLN A 226 -22.46 -2.15 -12.12
N ARG A 227 -21.94 -3.28 -11.63
CA ARG A 227 -22.11 -3.68 -10.23
C ARG A 227 -21.13 -2.94 -9.33
N VAL A 228 -19.88 -2.80 -9.78
CA VAL A 228 -18.86 -2.03 -9.06
C VAL A 228 -19.30 -0.58 -8.84
N GLY A 229 -19.94 0.05 -9.83
CA GLY A 229 -20.46 1.41 -9.72
C GLY A 229 -21.48 1.61 -8.61
N LYS A 230 -22.18 0.57 -8.16
CA LYS A 230 -23.15 0.65 -7.05
C LYS A 230 -22.48 0.73 -5.67
N TYR A 231 -21.21 0.35 -5.56
CA TYR A 231 -20.41 0.47 -4.33
C TYR A 231 -19.74 1.84 -4.20
N ALA A 232 -19.64 2.61 -5.29
CA ALA A 232 -19.05 3.93 -5.26
C ALA A 232 -19.97 4.90 -4.51
N LEU A 233 -19.47 5.46 -3.40
CA LEU A 233 -20.14 6.49 -2.63
C LEU A 233 -19.71 7.87 -3.16
N ASP A 234 -20.67 8.76 -3.41
CA ASP A 234 -20.36 10.15 -3.75
C ASP A 234 -19.96 10.93 -2.49
N LEU A 235 -18.65 10.96 -2.20
CA LEU A 235 -18.12 11.68 -1.04
C LEU A 235 -18.24 13.21 -1.17
N ALA A 236 -18.56 13.76 -2.35
CA ALA A 236 -18.91 15.18 -2.52
C ALA A 236 -20.23 15.51 -1.84
N ASN A 237 -21.18 14.58 -1.93
CA ASN A 237 -22.51 14.67 -1.34
C ASN A 237 -22.60 13.73 -0.14
N ARG A 238 -22.09 14.17 1.01
CA ARG A 238 -22.07 13.36 2.25
C ARG A 238 -23.44 12.81 2.66
N ARG A 239 -24.50 13.60 2.51
CA ARG A 239 -25.87 13.15 2.82
C ARG A 239 -26.33 12.08 1.84
N GLY A 240 -26.03 12.24 0.55
CA GLY A 240 -26.26 11.22 -0.48
C GLY A 240 -25.48 9.93 -0.22
N ALA A 241 -24.17 10.02 0.07
CA ALA A 241 -23.36 8.84 0.41
C ALA A 241 -23.87 8.12 1.66
N ARG A 242 -24.27 8.86 2.70
CA ARG A 242 -24.88 8.27 3.91
C ARG A 242 -26.19 7.57 3.57
N SER A 243 -27.04 8.23 2.78
CA SER A 243 -28.31 7.68 2.31
C SER A 243 -28.11 6.36 1.58
N GLN A 244 -27.19 6.33 0.62
CA GLN A 244 -26.83 5.12 -0.13
C GLN A 244 -26.32 4.01 0.81
N LEU A 245 -25.45 4.33 1.76
CA LEU A 245 -24.90 3.36 2.70
C LEU A 245 -25.97 2.77 3.63
N VAL A 246 -26.82 3.61 4.22
CA VAL A 246 -27.95 3.17 5.06
C VAL A 246 -28.91 2.31 4.26
N GLN A 247 -29.24 2.72 3.03
CA GLN A 247 -30.09 1.94 2.13
C GLN A 247 -29.46 0.56 1.82
N GLN A 248 -28.16 0.49 1.53
CA GLN A 248 -27.46 -0.78 1.29
C GLN A 248 -27.57 -1.72 2.50
N TYR A 249 -27.35 -1.21 3.72
CA TYR A 249 -27.49 -2.03 4.92
C TYR A 249 -28.94 -2.47 5.19
N MET A 250 -29.93 -1.61 4.93
CA MET A 250 -31.34 -2.01 4.99
C MET A 250 -31.66 -3.11 3.98
N GLU A 251 -31.19 -2.98 2.74
CA GLU A 251 -31.39 -3.98 1.69
C GLU A 251 -30.72 -5.32 2.05
N ASN A 252 -29.54 -5.31 2.67
CA ASN A 252 -28.87 -6.51 3.17
C ASN A 252 -29.70 -7.26 4.24
N GLU A 253 -30.40 -6.52 5.10
CA GLU A 253 -31.31 -7.06 6.13
C GLU A 253 -32.73 -7.32 5.60
N ASN A 254 -33.03 -6.96 4.35
CA ASN A 254 -34.37 -6.93 3.78
C ASN A 254 -35.37 -6.05 4.56
N TYR A 255 -34.89 -4.98 5.18
CA TYR A 255 -35.72 -4.02 5.89
C TYR A 255 -36.40 -3.03 4.96
N THR A 256 -37.66 -2.75 5.25
CA THR A 256 -38.41 -1.62 4.66
C THR A 256 -38.50 -0.47 5.67
N VAL A 257 -38.90 0.70 5.19
CA VAL A 257 -39.05 1.90 6.04
C VAL A 257 -40.07 1.66 7.16
N GLU A 258 -41.13 0.90 6.89
CA GLU A 258 -42.20 0.58 7.84
C GLU A 258 -41.73 -0.31 9.00
N MET A 259 -40.58 -1.00 8.85
CA MET A 259 -40.00 -1.84 9.87
C MET A 259 -39.12 -1.07 10.86
N ALA A 260 -38.85 0.22 10.60
CA ALA A 260 -37.99 1.03 11.43
C ALA A 260 -38.60 1.25 12.84
N PRO A 261 -37.84 0.98 13.92
CA PRO A 261 -38.32 1.25 15.26
C PRO A 261 -38.40 2.74 15.53
N SER A 262 -39.23 3.15 16.49
CA SER A 262 -39.38 4.57 16.89
C SER A 262 -38.07 5.20 17.39
N THR A 263 -37.07 4.39 17.72
CA THR A 263 -35.73 4.84 18.13
C THR A 263 -34.87 5.33 16.95
N VAL A 264 -35.27 5.07 15.70
CA VAL A 264 -34.64 5.56 14.47
C VAL A 264 -35.51 6.69 13.90
N PRO A 265 -35.39 7.92 14.41
CA PRO A 265 -36.18 9.05 13.91
C PRO A 265 -35.75 9.42 12.49
N ASP A 266 -36.69 9.98 11.72
CA ASP A 266 -36.42 10.63 10.43
C ASP A 266 -35.80 9.73 9.33
N LEU A 267 -35.96 8.40 9.41
CA LEU A 267 -35.39 7.47 8.42
C LEU A 267 -35.70 7.86 6.96
N GLU A 268 -36.95 8.23 6.65
CA GLU A 268 -37.31 8.68 5.30
C GLU A 268 -36.50 9.88 4.82
N LYS A 269 -36.19 10.82 5.72
CA LYS A 269 -35.37 11.98 5.38
C LYS A 269 -33.90 11.60 5.24
N VAL A 270 -33.42 10.66 6.05
CA VAL A 270 -32.06 10.08 5.93
C VAL A 270 -31.89 9.42 4.56
N LEU A 271 -32.86 8.59 4.15
CA LEU A 271 -32.88 7.90 2.84
C LEU A 271 -33.11 8.82 1.64
N LYS A 272 -33.50 10.07 1.87
CA LYS A 272 -33.56 11.11 0.84
C LYS A 272 -32.33 12.04 0.89
N GLY A 273 -31.44 11.87 1.85
CA GLY A 273 -30.31 12.77 2.09
C GLY A 273 -30.72 14.19 2.49
N GLU A 274 -31.89 14.36 3.12
CA GLU A 274 -32.44 15.68 3.47
C GLU A 274 -31.95 16.20 4.83
N VAL A 275 -31.50 15.30 5.71
CA VAL A 275 -31.05 15.63 7.08
C VAL A 275 -29.61 15.17 7.30
N ASP A 276 -28.91 15.90 8.17
CA ASP A 276 -27.65 15.42 8.72
C ASP A 276 -27.92 14.38 9.81
N VAL A 277 -27.02 13.40 9.92
CA VAL A 277 -27.14 12.30 10.88
C VAL A 277 -26.09 12.50 11.97
N ASP A 278 -26.54 12.83 13.18
CA ASP A 278 -25.67 12.96 14.34
C ASP A 278 -25.31 11.59 14.94
N ASN A 279 -24.43 11.58 15.96
CA ASN A 279 -23.99 10.34 16.60
C ASN A 279 -25.11 9.57 17.30
N THR A 280 -26.18 10.24 17.74
CA THR A 280 -27.33 9.59 18.39
C THR A 280 -28.13 8.83 17.35
N VAL A 281 -28.44 9.47 16.21
CA VAL A 281 -29.16 8.83 15.10
C VAL A 281 -28.30 7.72 14.49
N LEU A 282 -26.98 7.93 14.34
CA LEU A 282 -26.06 6.87 13.89
C LEU A 282 -26.05 5.67 14.84
N ALA A 283 -26.03 5.88 16.15
CA ALA A 283 -26.10 4.80 17.12
C ALA A 283 -27.42 4.03 17.04
N SER A 284 -28.55 4.73 16.87
CA SER A 284 -29.85 4.10 16.65
C SER A 284 -29.90 3.28 15.36
N LEU A 285 -29.41 3.85 14.25
CA LEU A 285 -29.33 3.16 12.95
C LEU A 285 -28.45 1.92 13.04
N ALA A 286 -27.24 2.06 13.58
CA ALA A 286 -26.29 0.96 13.73
C ALA A 286 -26.86 -0.17 14.61
N GLY A 287 -27.51 0.18 15.72
CA GLY A 287 -28.17 -0.78 16.59
C GLY A 287 -29.33 -1.52 15.91
N TRP A 288 -30.13 -0.82 15.09
CA TRP A 288 -31.22 -1.45 14.33
C TRP A 288 -30.71 -2.35 13.19
N LEU A 289 -29.68 -1.89 12.47
CA LEU A 289 -29.04 -2.61 11.36
C LEU A 289 -28.03 -3.68 11.82
N ASN A 290 -27.85 -3.86 13.13
CA ASN A 290 -26.91 -4.81 13.73
C ASN A 290 -25.46 -4.66 13.21
N VAL A 291 -25.00 -3.41 13.08
CA VAL A 291 -23.64 -3.07 12.67
C VAL A 291 -22.95 -2.17 13.70
N SER A 292 -21.64 -1.98 13.58
CA SER A 292 -20.96 -0.99 14.41
C SER A 292 -21.25 0.42 13.90
N VAL A 293 -21.25 1.42 14.79
CA VAL A 293 -21.38 2.84 14.39
C VAL A 293 -20.33 3.21 13.33
N SER A 294 -19.11 2.67 13.44
CA SER A 294 -18.03 2.91 12.48
C SER A 294 -18.37 2.48 11.06
N ASP A 295 -19.26 1.51 10.88
CA ASP A 295 -19.63 0.96 9.57
C ASP A 295 -20.57 1.93 8.82
N LEU A 296 -21.20 2.86 9.55
CA LEU A 296 -22.03 3.94 9.00
C LEU A 296 -21.30 5.29 8.96
N MET A 297 -20.05 5.36 9.44
CA MET A 297 -19.26 6.60 9.47
C MET A 297 -18.60 6.85 8.11
N LEU A 298 -18.78 8.05 7.60
CA LEU A 298 -18.06 8.57 6.44
C LEU A 298 -17.07 9.65 6.92
N PRO A 299 -15.91 9.81 6.26
CA PRO A 299 -14.93 10.83 6.65
C PRO A 299 -15.55 12.23 6.75
N ASP A 300 -15.28 12.95 7.85
CA ASP A 300 -15.88 14.25 8.09
C ASP A 300 -15.32 15.37 7.20
N ASP A 301 -14.03 15.27 6.87
CA ASP A 301 -13.25 16.27 6.14
C ASP A 301 -12.46 15.61 5.00
N CYS A 302 -13.15 14.89 4.12
CA CYS A 302 -12.55 14.58 2.83
C CYS A 302 -12.60 15.84 1.96
N ASP A 303 -11.67 16.76 2.18
CA ASP A 303 -11.24 17.66 1.10
C ASP A 303 -11.01 16.76 -0.12
N GLN A 304 -11.66 17.09 -1.23
CA GLN A 304 -11.60 16.33 -2.49
C GLN A 304 -10.23 16.47 -3.16
N ASP A 305 -9.17 16.40 -2.38
CA ASP A 305 -7.82 16.53 -2.87
C ASP A 305 -7.47 15.21 -3.56
N ASP A 306 -7.86 15.14 -4.83
CA ASP A 306 -7.31 14.20 -5.80
C ASP A 306 -5.79 14.38 -5.90
N VAL A 307 -5.30 15.57 -5.54
CA VAL A 307 -3.89 15.90 -5.38
C VAL A 307 -3.66 16.69 -4.09
N VAL A 308 -2.77 16.19 -3.24
CA VAL A 308 -2.30 16.89 -2.02
C VAL A 308 -0.87 17.34 -2.25
N ILE A 309 -0.60 18.64 -2.07
CA ILE A 309 0.75 19.21 -2.13
C ILE A 309 1.24 19.49 -0.71
N CYS A 310 2.45 19.04 -0.39
CA CYS A 310 3.12 19.35 0.87
C CYS A 310 4.48 19.98 0.56
N LYS A 311 4.56 21.29 0.77
CA LYS A 311 5.82 22.03 0.73
C LYS A 311 6.62 21.74 1.99
N LYS A 312 7.94 21.58 1.85
CA LYS A 312 8.79 21.43 3.02
C LYS A 312 8.70 22.68 3.88
N ASP A 313 8.33 22.48 5.14
CA ASP A 313 8.37 23.51 6.17
C ASP A 313 9.56 23.24 7.11
N GLU A 314 10.59 24.07 6.99
CA GLU A 314 11.84 23.95 7.76
C GLU A 314 11.64 24.06 9.29
N VAL A 315 10.50 24.62 9.76
CA VAL A 315 10.19 24.72 11.19
C VAL A 315 9.20 23.67 11.70
N ALA A 316 8.58 22.87 10.81
CA ALA A 316 7.57 21.87 11.18
C ALA A 316 8.13 20.56 11.74
N ALA A 317 9.46 20.38 11.78
CA ALA A 317 10.05 19.15 12.27
C ALA A 317 9.77 18.90 13.76
N TYR A 318 9.31 17.70 14.07
CA TYR A 318 9.33 17.19 15.44
C TYR A 318 10.63 16.41 15.70
N ARG A 319 11.08 16.42 16.96
CA ARG A 319 12.31 15.73 17.39
C ARG A 319 11.98 14.31 17.84
N TYR A 320 12.88 13.38 17.56
CA TYR A 320 12.78 12.00 18.03
C TYR A 320 14.07 11.56 18.74
N PRO A 321 13.96 10.86 19.89
CA PRO A 321 12.70 10.43 20.54
C PRO A 321 11.95 11.54 21.28
N ASN A 322 12.62 12.62 21.67
CA ASN A 322 12.02 13.75 22.38
C ASN A 322 12.80 15.05 22.12
N GLN A 323 12.43 16.15 22.77
CA GLN A 323 13.07 17.45 22.57
C GLN A 323 14.49 17.54 23.12
N ASP A 324 14.80 16.77 24.18
CA ASP A 324 16.08 16.82 24.89
C ASP A 324 17.14 15.88 24.25
N THR A 325 16.70 14.77 23.67
CA THR A 325 17.51 13.79 22.95
C THR A 325 17.15 13.82 21.46
N ARG A 326 18.02 14.43 20.65
CA ARG A 326 17.77 14.68 19.23
C ARG A 326 18.56 13.71 18.35
N ASN A 327 18.07 12.47 18.24
CA ASN A 327 18.65 11.49 17.31
C ASN A 327 18.20 11.79 15.87
N TYR A 328 16.96 12.24 15.70
CA TYR A 328 16.39 12.59 14.40
C TYR A 328 15.54 13.86 14.46
N SER A 329 15.49 14.56 13.34
CA SER A 329 14.47 15.57 13.05
C SER A 329 13.57 15.07 11.93
N ILE A 330 12.28 14.99 12.21
CA ILE A 330 11.32 14.35 11.30
C ILE A 330 10.34 15.39 10.77
N TYR A 331 10.36 15.57 9.45
CA TYR A 331 9.47 16.46 8.70
C TYR A 331 8.36 15.61 8.07
N PRO A 332 7.10 15.76 8.49
CA PRO A 332 5.99 15.12 7.82
C PRO A 332 5.91 15.54 6.34
N GLY A 333 5.84 14.57 5.43
CA GLY A 333 5.52 14.83 4.03
C GLY A 333 4.00 14.80 3.76
N ALA A 334 3.63 14.72 2.48
CA ALA A 334 2.26 14.63 2.02
C ALA A 334 1.51 13.44 2.61
N ARG A 335 0.26 13.67 3.03
CA ARG A 335 -0.64 12.69 3.64
C ARG A 335 -2.06 13.01 3.23
N ILE A 336 -2.93 12.01 3.26
CA ILE A 336 -4.35 12.20 2.98
C ILE A 336 -5.20 11.37 3.94
N ARG A 337 -6.25 11.98 4.50
CA ARG A 337 -7.05 11.38 5.58
C ARG A 337 -7.76 10.09 5.16
N ARG A 338 -8.15 9.97 3.88
CA ARG A 338 -8.76 8.74 3.32
C ARG A 338 -7.81 7.53 3.26
N LEU A 339 -6.51 7.75 3.38
CA LEU A 339 -5.48 6.71 3.49
C LEU A 339 -4.75 6.90 4.83
N PRO A 340 -5.39 6.57 5.96
CA PRO A 340 -4.80 6.82 7.27
C PRO A 340 -3.46 6.09 7.46
N ASP A 341 -3.27 4.96 6.77
CA ASP A 341 -2.04 4.17 6.82
C ASP A 341 -0.96 4.61 5.82
N LEU A 342 -1.20 5.67 5.03
CA LEU A 342 -0.17 6.34 4.25
C LEU A 342 0.54 7.38 5.12
N LYS A 343 1.82 7.14 5.43
CA LYS A 343 2.68 8.11 6.11
C LYS A 343 3.93 8.37 5.28
N SER A 344 4.34 9.62 5.20
CA SER A 344 5.60 10.01 4.56
C SER A 344 6.38 10.96 5.47
N PHE A 345 7.70 10.88 5.35
CA PHE A 345 8.64 11.62 6.19
C PHE A 345 9.93 11.92 5.43
N GLU A 346 10.43 13.14 5.56
CA GLU A 346 11.88 13.41 5.49
C GLU A 346 12.44 13.25 6.91
N VAL A 347 13.48 12.43 7.07
CA VAL A 347 14.16 12.14 8.32
C VAL A 347 15.59 12.62 8.21
N VAL A 348 15.90 13.67 8.97
CA VAL A 348 17.27 14.16 9.13
C VAL A 348 17.91 13.40 10.30
N VAL A 349 18.92 12.59 9.98
CA VAL A 349 19.70 11.77 10.92
C VAL A 349 20.80 12.63 11.54
N GLU A 350 20.70 12.89 12.84
CA GLU A 350 21.62 13.78 13.55
C GLU A 350 22.59 13.04 14.46
N SER A 351 22.23 11.83 14.88
CA SER A 351 23.10 11.00 15.71
C SER A 351 24.20 10.32 14.89
N SER A 352 25.41 10.27 15.45
CA SER A 352 26.54 9.52 14.91
C SER A 352 26.55 8.04 15.29
N LYS A 353 25.60 7.61 16.13
CA LYS A 353 25.40 6.21 16.51
C LYS A 353 23.90 5.89 16.65
N VAL A 354 23.52 4.68 16.27
CA VAL A 354 22.15 4.21 16.49
C VAL A 354 21.95 3.96 17.98
N ASP A 355 20.86 4.52 18.53
CA ASP A 355 20.37 4.20 19.86
C ASP A 355 19.39 3.01 19.74
N MET A 356 19.83 1.84 20.22
CA MET A 356 19.06 0.59 20.12
C MET A 356 17.78 0.59 20.97
N GLU A 357 17.66 1.48 21.96
CA GLU A 357 16.43 1.63 22.74
C GLU A 357 15.40 2.52 22.03
N GLN A 358 15.82 3.26 21.00
CA GLN A 358 15.03 4.26 20.29
C GLN A 358 14.92 3.92 18.79
N LEU A 359 14.80 2.63 18.48
CA LEU A 359 14.53 2.18 17.11
C LEU A 359 13.09 2.51 16.71
N PHE A 360 12.90 2.88 15.45
CA PHE A 360 11.58 2.99 14.86
C PHE A 360 10.93 1.61 14.76
N SER A 361 9.63 1.53 15.03
CA SER A 361 8.81 0.35 14.79
C SER A 361 7.43 0.79 14.29
N SER A 362 6.86 0.05 13.34
CA SER A 362 5.55 0.37 12.76
C SER A 362 4.87 -0.89 12.25
N ALA A 363 3.54 -0.97 12.35
CA ALA A 363 2.73 -2.03 11.74
C ALA A 363 2.62 -1.92 10.20
N LEU A 364 3.32 -0.97 9.58
CA LEU A 364 3.22 -0.63 8.16
C LEU A 364 4.45 -1.10 7.39
N HIS A 365 4.27 -1.44 6.11
CA HIS A 365 5.37 -1.67 5.19
C HIS A 365 6.12 -0.36 4.98
N SER A 366 7.45 -0.35 5.14
CA SER A 366 8.25 0.86 5.00
C SER A 366 9.18 0.78 3.80
N TYR A 367 9.21 1.83 2.98
CA TYR A 367 10.22 2.11 1.97
C TYR A 367 11.13 3.23 2.46
N ILE A 368 12.43 3.08 2.25
CA ILE A 368 13.49 3.96 2.71
C ILE A 368 14.37 4.30 1.51
N TYR A 369 14.77 5.56 1.39
CA TYR A 369 15.68 6.04 0.35
C TYR A 369 16.67 7.05 0.92
N ASN A 370 17.96 6.83 0.70
CA ASN A 370 19.00 7.79 1.08
C ASN A 370 19.21 8.80 -0.06
N TYR A 371 18.74 10.04 0.12
CA TYR A 371 18.97 11.12 -0.83
C TYR A 371 20.11 12.06 -0.41
N SER A 372 20.84 11.72 0.65
CA SER A 372 22.09 12.39 1.00
C SER A 372 23.12 12.18 -0.10
N ASP A 373 24.07 13.09 -0.18
CA ASP A 373 25.29 12.98 -0.98
C ASP A 373 26.38 12.12 -0.30
N HIS A 374 26.05 11.40 0.77
CA HIS A 374 26.98 10.61 1.59
C HIS A 374 26.26 9.41 2.22
N GLU A 375 27.06 8.56 2.88
CA GLU A 375 26.60 7.31 3.48
C GLU A 375 25.84 7.54 4.79
N VAL A 376 24.78 6.75 4.99
CA VAL A 376 24.04 6.64 6.25
C VAL A 376 24.01 5.17 6.67
N GLU A 377 24.38 4.88 7.90
CA GLU A 377 24.30 3.51 8.45
C GLU A 377 22.86 3.23 8.89
N MET A 378 22.32 2.08 8.47
CA MET A 378 21.03 1.55 8.91
C MET A 378 21.28 0.28 9.71
N ILE A 379 20.60 0.17 10.86
CA ILE A 379 20.61 -1.02 11.72
C ILE A 379 19.18 -1.49 11.92
N TRP A 380 18.96 -2.81 12.00
CA TRP A 380 17.66 -3.38 12.33
C TRP A 380 17.76 -4.65 13.18
N GLU A 381 16.67 -4.97 13.88
CA GLU A 381 16.51 -6.20 14.65
C GLU A 381 15.53 -7.15 13.95
N HIS A 382 15.93 -8.40 13.75
CA HIS A 382 15.08 -9.47 13.21
C HIS A 382 15.41 -10.79 13.92
N GLU A 383 14.38 -11.53 14.35
CA GLU A 383 14.54 -12.83 15.05
C GLU A 383 15.57 -12.85 16.20
N ARG A 384 15.72 -11.72 16.93
CA ARG A 384 16.71 -11.50 18.02
C ARG A 384 18.16 -11.34 17.55
N GLU A 385 18.39 -11.22 16.26
CA GLU A 385 19.67 -10.84 15.67
C GLU A 385 19.66 -9.34 15.30
N THR A 386 20.83 -8.71 15.40
CA THR A 386 21.03 -7.33 14.94
C THR A 386 21.80 -7.37 13.63
N HIS A 387 21.26 -6.72 12.62
CA HIS A 387 21.87 -6.58 11.31
C HIS A 387 22.15 -5.11 11.01
N SER A 388 23.08 -4.85 10.08
CA SER A 388 23.37 -3.51 9.61
C SER A 388 23.71 -3.48 8.13
N VAL A 389 23.49 -2.31 7.52
CA VAL A 389 23.90 -2.01 6.15
C VAL A 389 24.28 -0.54 6.06
N VAL A 390 25.25 -0.22 5.22
CA VAL A 390 25.58 1.16 4.86
C VAL A 390 24.78 1.52 3.62
N LEU A 391 23.89 2.51 3.73
CA LEU A 391 23.15 3.06 2.62
C LEU A 391 23.99 4.16 1.98
N SER A 392 24.58 3.90 0.82
CA SER A 392 25.21 4.93 0.00
C SER A 392 24.17 5.90 -0.58
N SER A 393 24.63 6.99 -1.19
CA SER A 393 23.74 7.92 -1.90
C SER A 393 22.93 7.17 -2.95
N TRP A 394 21.61 7.35 -2.93
CA TRP A 394 20.60 6.70 -3.78
C TRP A 394 20.36 5.21 -3.54
N ASP A 395 20.91 4.65 -2.46
CA ASP A 395 20.49 3.34 -1.99
C ASP A 395 19.08 3.41 -1.39
N SER A 396 18.41 2.27 -1.41
CA SER A 396 17.06 2.11 -0.87
C SER A 396 16.92 0.82 -0.07
N ALA A 397 15.91 0.79 0.79
CA ALA A 397 15.54 -0.40 1.52
C ALA A 397 14.03 -0.53 1.67
N TYR A 398 13.55 -1.77 1.72
CA TYR A 398 12.21 -2.12 2.18
C TYR A 398 12.32 -2.77 3.57
N VAL A 399 11.39 -2.47 4.46
CA VAL A 399 11.30 -3.03 5.82
C VAL A 399 9.91 -3.59 6.06
N GLN A 400 9.85 -4.84 6.54
CA GLN A 400 8.60 -5.49 6.93
C GLN A 400 7.92 -4.80 8.13
N PRO A 401 6.59 -4.93 8.27
CA PRO A 401 5.90 -4.54 9.49
C PRO A 401 6.56 -5.12 10.76
N PHE A 402 6.58 -4.31 11.82
CA PHE A 402 7.12 -4.59 13.15
C PHE A 402 8.63 -4.84 13.27
N VAL A 403 9.37 -4.92 12.17
CA VAL A 403 10.84 -4.91 12.22
C VAL A 403 11.31 -3.56 12.76
N LYS A 404 12.15 -3.60 13.79
CA LYS A 404 12.71 -2.40 14.41
C LYS A 404 13.95 -1.94 13.66
N TYR A 405 14.07 -0.65 13.37
CA TYR A 405 15.21 -0.12 12.64
C TYR A 405 15.58 1.31 13.05
N GLY A 406 16.82 1.70 12.81
CA GLY A 406 17.35 3.03 13.13
C GLY A 406 18.50 3.42 12.20
N PHE A 407 18.91 4.68 12.28
CA PHE A 407 19.96 5.23 11.43
C PHE A 407 21.00 6.01 12.22
N SER A 408 22.22 6.06 11.69
CA SER A 408 23.25 6.97 12.14
C SER A 408 24.05 7.55 10.99
N SER A 409 24.54 8.78 11.15
CA SER A 409 25.40 9.44 10.19
C SER A 409 26.62 10.04 10.88
N LYS A 410 27.82 9.62 10.47
CA LYS A 410 29.07 9.93 11.18
C LYS A 410 29.65 11.30 10.84
N GLU A 411 29.58 11.70 9.58
CA GLU A 411 30.29 12.88 9.08
C GLU A 411 29.47 14.16 9.20
N LYS A 412 28.22 14.10 8.73
CA LYS A 412 27.28 15.22 8.68
C LYS A 412 25.86 14.68 8.82
N LYS A 413 24.87 15.57 8.93
CA LYS A 413 23.47 15.14 9.01
C LYS A 413 23.08 14.35 7.76
N GLY A 414 22.58 13.14 7.97
CA GLY A 414 22.03 12.29 6.90
C GLY A 414 20.59 12.69 6.59
N ASN A 415 20.16 12.49 5.35
CA ASN A 415 18.84 12.81 4.85
C ASN A 415 18.19 11.56 4.23
N ILE A 416 17.17 11.04 4.91
CA ILE A 416 16.48 9.82 4.54
C ILE A 416 15.02 10.14 4.24
N PHE A 417 14.53 9.67 3.09
CA PHE A 417 13.11 9.71 2.78
C PHE A 417 12.46 8.38 3.17
N ILE A 418 11.35 8.43 3.90
CA ILE A 418 10.61 7.25 4.35
C ILE A 418 9.14 7.35 3.93
N VAL A 419 8.62 6.29 3.33
CA VAL A 419 7.19 6.10 3.08
C VAL A 419 6.72 4.84 3.78
N ARG A 420 5.58 4.92 4.45
CA ARG A 420 4.91 3.80 5.09
C ARG A 420 3.51 3.64 4.50
N VAL A 421 3.14 2.40 4.19
CA VAL A 421 1.81 2.08 3.64
C VAL A 421 1.22 0.85 4.34
N GLY A 422 -0.10 0.85 4.50
CA GLY A 422 -0.84 -0.28 5.04
C GLY A 422 -0.79 -1.49 4.12
N GLY A 423 -0.53 -2.67 4.68
CA GLY A 423 -0.62 -3.97 4.01
C GLY A 423 -2.05 -4.53 4.00
N SER A 424 -2.19 -5.79 3.60
CA SER A 424 -3.50 -6.48 3.63
C SER A 424 -4.03 -6.66 5.04
N VAL A 425 -3.15 -6.71 6.05
CA VAL A 425 -3.51 -6.69 7.47
C VAL A 425 -3.85 -5.25 7.90
N ASN A 426 -4.95 -4.71 7.37
CA ASN A 426 -5.50 -3.41 7.71
C ASN A 426 -6.37 -3.48 8.98
N LEU A 427 -6.95 -2.36 9.43
CA LEU A 427 -7.77 -2.32 10.64
C LEU A 427 -8.97 -3.30 10.61
N CYS A 428 -9.63 -3.47 9.47
CA CYS A 428 -10.74 -4.44 9.34
C CYS A 428 -10.25 -5.87 9.60
N THR A 429 -9.16 -6.26 8.93
CA THR A 429 -8.52 -7.58 9.12
C THR A 429 -8.03 -7.75 10.55
N GLN A 430 -7.47 -6.69 11.15
CA GLN A 430 -6.98 -6.73 12.53
C GLN A 430 -8.11 -6.92 13.55
N LYS A 431 -9.23 -6.22 13.37
CA LYS A 431 -10.43 -6.36 14.22
C LYS A 431 -10.96 -7.80 14.16
N GLU A 432 -11.07 -8.35 12.96
CA GLU A 432 -11.50 -9.73 12.75
C GLU A 432 -10.52 -10.72 13.41
N LEU A 433 -9.23 -10.62 13.10
CA LEU A 433 -8.20 -11.50 13.67
C LEU A 433 -8.17 -11.43 15.22
N SER A 434 -8.43 -10.26 15.80
CA SER A 434 -8.49 -10.06 17.25
C SER A 434 -9.69 -10.74 17.92
N SER A 435 -10.69 -11.14 17.15
CA SER A 435 -11.83 -11.93 17.64
C SER A 435 -11.57 -13.44 17.65
N PHE A 436 -10.48 -13.90 17.02
CA PHE A 436 -10.19 -15.33 16.90
C PHE A 436 -9.68 -15.91 18.22
N ILE A 437 -10.13 -17.13 18.54
CA ILE A 437 -9.67 -17.88 19.72
C ILE A 437 -8.19 -18.29 19.56
N GLU A 438 -7.76 -18.66 18.34
CA GLU A 438 -6.40 -19.11 18.03
C GLU A 438 -5.87 -18.39 16.78
N THR A 439 -5.12 -17.31 16.95
CA THR A 439 -4.55 -16.53 15.82
C THR A 439 -3.44 -17.28 15.07
N GLY A 440 -2.70 -18.18 15.75
CA GLY A 440 -1.61 -18.92 15.14
C GLY A 440 -2.04 -19.83 13.98
N ARG A 441 -3.24 -20.42 14.06
CA ARG A 441 -3.77 -21.29 12.99
C ARG A 441 -4.23 -20.49 11.77
N ALA A 442 -4.61 -19.22 11.93
CA ALA A 442 -4.88 -18.33 10.80
C ALA A 442 -3.61 -18.03 9.98
N ALA A 443 -2.45 -17.99 10.63
CA ALA A 443 -1.16 -17.81 9.95
C ALA A 443 -0.65 -19.10 9.30
N LYS A 444 -0.92 -20.27 9.92
CA LYS A 444 -0.50 -21.57 9.41
C LYS A 444 -1.37 -22.69 10.00
N GLU A 445 -2.31 -23.20 9.21
CA GLU A 445 -3.11 -24.36 9.61
C GLU A 445 -2.20 -25.60 9.75
N SER A 446 -2.47 -26.43 10.76
CA SER A 446 -1.60 -27.55 11.13
C SER A 446 -2.33 -28.85 11.38
N LYS A 447 -3.66 -28.85 11.38
CA LYS A 447 -4.47 -30.05 11.67
C LYS A 447 -5.79 -30.07 10.91
N CYS A 448 -6.39 -31.25 10.83
CA CYS A 448 -7.77 -31.41 10.37
C CYS A 448 -8.74 -30.67 11.31
N TRP A 449 -9.91 -30.27 10.81
CA TRP A 449 -10.91 -29.57 11.63
C TRP A 449 -11.58 -30.47 12.70
N PHE A 450 -11.33 -31.78 12.64
CA PHE A 450 -11.74 -32.78 13.63
C PHE A 450 -10.72 -33.93 13.68
N ASP A 451 -10.75 -34.70 14.77
CA ASP A 451 -10.01 -35.96 14.93
C ASP A 451 -10.88 -37.18 14.62
#